data_AF-A0A3B8SX38-F1
#
_entry.id   AF-A0A3B8SX38-F1
#
_cell.length_a   1.000
_cell.length_b   1.000
_cell.length_c   1.000
_cell.angle_alpha   90.00
_cell.angle_beta   90.00
_cell.angle_gamma   90.00
#
_symmetry.space_group_name_H-M   'P 1'
#
loop_
_entity.id
_entity.type
_entity.pdbx_description
1 polymer ?
#
loop_
_entity_poly.entity_id
_entity_poly.type
_entity_poly.pdbx_seq_one_letter_code
_entity_poly.pdbx_strand_id
1 'polypeptide(L)'
;TSARLGSLAYPHVTPRQIAPLLIEEAEKGRVAICYGREECGLLNEQLARCHYHIEIPANPQYSSLNLGSAVQVMSYELRLACLERQGRSGIESKDSWPPTYDLERFGCESWDEEPATAREVDGLIEHFERATAHSGFLDPKNPMLGMARLRRLFNRARVDRVEINILRGILNSIEKMDPPTNQQTVQENYGLTNGERDDV
;
A
#
# COMPACT_ATOMS: atom_id res chain seq x y z
N THR A 1 19.96 -19.30 15.24
CA THR A 1 18.56 -19.29 15.73
C THR A 1 18.41 -20.37 16.78
N SER A 2 17.96 -20.00 17.98
CA SER A 2 17.78 -20.91 19.12
C SER A 2 16.37 -20.78 19.65
N ALA A 3 15.76 -21.90 20.06
CA ALA A 3 14.35 -21.98 20.49
C ALA A 3 14.19 -22.48 21.94
N ARG A 4 15.20 -22.36 22.82
CA ARG A 4 15.08 -22.76 24.24
C ARG A 4 15.65 -21.70 25.19
N LEU A 5 14.81 -21.28 26.13
CA LEU A 5 15.07 -20.26 27.15
C LEU A 5 15.84 -20.86 28.33
N GLY A 6 17.07 -20.39 28.58
CA GLY A 6 17.89 -20.79 29.73
C GLY A 6 18.71 -19.62 30.30
N SER A 7 18.28 -19.13 31.46
CA SER A 7 18.94 -18.36 32.56
C SER A 7 20.05 -17.32 32.33
N LEU A 8 20.44 -16.96 31.11
CA LEU A 8 21.16 -15.71 30.83
C LEU A 8 20.43 -15.00 29.70
N ALA A 9 19.68 -13.95 30.03
CA ALA A 9 18.86 -13.19 29.08
C ALA A 9 19.77 -12.33 28.20
N TYR A 10 20.39 -12.94 27.20
CA TYR A 10 20.96 -12.20 26.08
C TYR A 10 19.81 -11.54 25.29
N PRO A 11 20.00 -10.34 24.74
CA PRO A 11 18.95 -9.66 24.00
C PRO A 11 18.56 -10.49 22.77
N HIS A 12 17.34 -11.04 22.79
CA HIS A 12 16.72 -11.65 21.63
C HIS A 12 16.34 -10.57 20.64
N VAL A 13 16.85 -10.67 19.41
CA VAL A 13 16.60 -9.71 18.34
C VAL A 13 16.04 -10.42 17.11
N THR A 14 15.12 -9.78 16.42
CA THR A 14 14.61 -10.29 15.15
C THR A 14 15.59 -9.99 14.01
N PRO A 15 15.54 -10.74 12.89
CA PRO A 15 16.30 -10.45 11.68
C PRO A 15 16.20 -8.99 11.23
N ARG A 16 14.99 -8.44 11.25
CA ARG A 16 14.72 -7.05 10.84
C ARG A 16 15.41 -6.02 11.73
N GLN A 17 15.43 -6.26 13.03
CA GLN A 17 16.06 -5.34 13.98
C GLN A 17 17.58 -5.37 13.89
N ILE A 18 18.17 -6.55 13.68
CA ILE A 18 19.63 -6.72 13.71
C ILE A 18 20.28 -6.45 12.35
N ALA A 19 19.56 -6.60 11.24
CA ALA A 19 20.13 -6.45 9.89
C ALA A 19 20.81 -5.08 9.64
N PRO A 20 20.20 -3.92 9.99
CA PRO A 20 20.88 -2.63 9.83
C PRO A 20 22.17 -2.53 10.64
N LEU A 21 22.15 -3.03 11.89
CA LEU A 21 23.32 -3.05 12.77
C LEU A 21 24.44 -3.92 12.19
N LEU A 22 24.11 -5.11 11.66
CA LEU A 22 25.12 -5.99 11.05
C LEU A 22 25.78 -5.35 9.84
N ILE A 23 25.04 -4.57 9.04
CA ILE A 23 25.59 -3.84 7.89
C ILE A 23 26.52 -2.73 8.35
N GLU A 24 26.16 -1.97 9.40
CA GLU A 24 27.02 -0.94 9.96
C GLU A 24 28.31 -1.53 10.56
N GLU A 25 28.19 -2.60 11.35
CA GLU A 25 29.34 -3.26 11.96
C GLU A 25 30.23 -3.97 10.94
N ALA A 26 29.68 -4.44 9.82
CA ALA A 26 30.43 -5.04 8.73
C ALA A 26 31.39 -4.04 8.03
N GLU A 27 31.15 -2.73 8.15
CA GLU A 27 32.09 -1.71 7.67
C GLU A 27 33.26 -1.49 8.62
N LYS A 28 33.04 -1.73 9.93
CA LYS A 28 34.06 -1.56 10.97
C LYS A 28 34.93 -2.81 11.12
N GLY A 29 34.41 -3.99 10.80
CA GLY A 29 35.13 -5.25 10.92
C GLY A 29 34.38 -6.46 10.40
N ARG A 30 34.95 -7.65 10.61
CA ARG A 30 34.33 -8.91 10.17
C ARG A 30 33.17 -9.26 11.09
N VAL A 31 31.99 -9.46 10.50
CA VAL A 31 30.78 -9.93 11.16
C VAL A 31 30.54 -11.40 10.80
N ALA A 32 30.15 -12.20 11.78
CA ALA A 32 29.81 -13.61 11.59
C ALA A 32 28.39 -13.88 12.08
N ILE A 33 27.59 -14.57 11.24
CA ILE A 33 26.28 -15.11 11.62
C ILE A 33 26.45 -16.62 11.77
N CYS A 34 26.27 -17.11 12.99
CA CYS A 34 26.42 -18.53 13.29
C CYS A 34 25.07 -19.23 13.21
N TYR A 35 25.03 -20.33 12.48
CA TYR A 35 23.88 -21.22 12.39
C TYR A 35 24.18 -22.54 13.09
N GLY A 36 23.17 -23.08 13.78
CA GLY A 36 23.25 -24.34 14.47
C GLY A 36 22.98 -25.53 13.55
N ARG A 37 23.19 -26.74 14.07
CA ARG A 37 22.77 -27.98 13.40
C ARG A 37 21.24 -28.05 13.37
N GLU A 38 20.64 -28.63 12.34
CA GLU A 38 19.17 -28.67 12.20
C GLU A 38 18.46 -29.39 13.36
N GLU A 39 19.06 -30.47 13.87
CA GLU A 39 18.46 -31.30 14.90
C GLU A 39 18.57 -30.70 16.32
N CYS A 40 19.65 -29.96 16.59
CA CYS A 40 20.00 -29.56 17.96
C CYS A 40 20.41 -28.08 18.13
N GLY A 41 20.43 -27.30 17.06
CA GLY A 41 20.79 -25.89 17.09
C GLY A 41 22.26 -25.64 17.43
N LEU A 42 22.52 -24.50 18.07
CA LEU A 42 23.83 -24.14 18.64
C LEU A 42 23.87 -24.61 20.10
N LEU A 43 25.03 -25.09 20.53
CA LEU A 43 25.28 -25.42 21.94
C LEU A 43 25.31 -24.15 22.78
N ASN A 44 24.95 -24.26 24.07
CA ASN A 44 24.97 -23.12 25.00
C ASN A 44 26.37 -22.45 25.07
N GLU A 45 27.44 -23.23 25.01
CA GLU A 45 28.82 -22.72 24.97
C GLU A 45 29.13 -21.93 23.68
N GLN A 46 28.48 -22.27 22.57
CA GLN A 46 28.61 -21.55 21.30
C GLN A 46 27.77 -20.26 21.36
N LEU A 47 26.55 -20.34 21.89
CA LEU A 47 25.67 -19.19 22.10
C LEU A 47 26.31 -18.15 23.04
N ALA A 48 27.02 -18.59 24.08
CA ALA A 48 27.73 -17.71 25.01
C ALA A 48 28.88 -16.92 24.36
N ARG A 49 29.35 -17.34 23.18
CA ARG A 49 30.38 -16.62 22.40
C ARG A 49 29.77 -15.61 21.41
N CYS A 50 28.44 -15.63 21.23
CA CYS A 50 27.75 -14.71 20.33
C CYS A 50 27.35 -13.43 21.08
N HIS A 51 27.53 -12.29 20.43
CA HIS A 51 27.12 -10.98 20.98
C HIS A 51 25.60 -10.79 21.01
N TYR A 52 24.90 -11.34 20.01
CA TYR A 52 23.45 -11.25 19.83
C TYR A 52 22.85 -12.60 19.51
N HIS A 53 21.63 -12.85 20.00
CA HIS A 53 20.86 -14.05 19.67
C HIS A 53 19.71 -13.67 18.75
N ILE A 54 19.78 -14.17 17.52
CA ILE A 54 18.78 -13.88 16.49
C ILE A 54 17.68 -14.93 16.53
N GLU A 55 16.44 -14.48 16.65
CA GLU A 55 15.24 -15.30 16.65
C GLU A 55 14.32 -14.89 15.50
N ILE A 56 14.01 -15.84 14.61
CA ILE A 56 13.08 -15.63 13.51
C ILE A 56 11.68 -15.89 14.05
N PRO A 57 10.78 -14.88 14.08
CA PRO A 57 9.40 -15.10 14.50
C PRO A 57 8.74 -16.17 13.62
N ALA A 58 8.27 -17.23 14.26
CA ALA A 58 7.65 -18.39 13.62
C ALA A 58 6.42 -18.83 14.41
N ASN A 59 5.70 -19.84 13.93
CA ASN A 59 4.57 -20.39 14.66
C ASN A 59 5.04 -20.92 16.03
N PRO A 60 4.46 -20.47 17.17
CA PRO A 60 4.87 -20.96 18.50
C PRO A 60 4.70 -22.47 18.68
N GLN A 61 3.77 -23.09 17.95
CA GLN A 61 3.55 -24.55 17.97
C GLN A 61 4.55 -25.31 17.08
N TYR A 62 5.26 -24.60 16.19
CA TYR A 62 6.26 -25.15 15.28
C TYR A 62 7.27 -24.05 14.90
N SER A 63 8.20 -23.76 15.82
CA SER A 63 9.13 -22.62 15.70
C SER A 63 10.47 -22.97 15.03
N SER A 64 10.70 -24.26 14.76
CA SER A 64 11.92 -24.73 14.12
C SER A 64 11.83 -24.58 12.61
N LEU A 65 12.59 -23.64 12.05
CA LEU A 65 12.81 -23.56 10.61
C LEU A 65 13.93 -24.53 10.21
N ASN A 66 13.84 -25.07 8.98
CA ASN A 66 15.00 -25.73 8.37
C ASN A 66 16.14 -24.70 8.16
N LEU A 67 17.39 -25.20 8.05
CA LEU A 67 18.56 -24.32 7.98
C LEU A 67 18.53 -23.41 6.75
N GLY A 68 18.14 -23.95 5.59
CA GLY A 68 18.05 -23.19 4.34
C GLY A 68 17.09 -22.00 4.42
N SER A 69 15.91 -22.21 5.03
CA SER A 69 14.90 -21.18 5.25
C SER A 69 15.38 -20.13 6.25
N ALA A 70 16.06 -20.52 7.33
CA ALA A 70 16.64 -19.57 8.27
C ALA A 70 17.72 -18.70 7.61
N VAL A 71 18.61 -19.29 6.80
CA VAL A 71 19.62 -18.56 6.02
C VAL A 71 18.97 -17.63 5.01
N GLN A 72 17.91 -18.09 4.33
CA GLN A 72 17.19 -17.31 3.33
C GLN A 72 16.54 -16.06 3.93
N VAL A 73 15.86 -16.20 5.07
CA VAL A 73 15.22 -15.07 5.78
C VAL A 73 16.28 -14.05 6.22
N MET A 74 17.38 -14.52 6.79
CA MET A 74 18.49 -13.64 7.19
C MET A 74 19.11 -12.91 5.99
N SER A 75 19.39 -13.62 4.90
CA SER A 75 19.97 -13.03 3.69
C SER A 75 19.03 -12.00 3.05
N TYR A 76 17.72 -12.26 3.08
CA TYR A 76 16.71 -11.34 2.58
C TYR A 76 16.64 -10.05 3.41
N GLU A 77 16.58 -10.14 4.74
CA GLU A 77 16.55 -8.96 5.62
C GLU A 77 17.86 -8.14 5.52
N LEU A 78 19.02 -8.80 5.37
CA LEU A 78 20.28 -8.12 5.05
C LEU A 78 20.23 -7.40 3.70
N ARG A 79 19.66 -8.03 2.66
CA ARG A 79 19.50 -7.41 1.34
C ARG A 79 18.61 -6.17 1.41
N LEU A 80 17.49 -6.24 2.14
CA LEU A 80 16.59 -5.11 2.34
C LEU A 80 17.28 -3.95 3.07
N ALA A 81 17.95 -4.22 4.19
CA ALA A 81 18.66 -3.18 4.93
C ALA A 81 19.79 -2.55 4.09
N CYS A 82 20.44 -3.32 3.20
CA CYS A 82 21.44 -2.81 2.25
C CYS A 82 20.81 -1.89 1.20
N LEU A 83 19.63 -2.26 0.68
CA LEU A 83 18.87 -1.44 -0.26
C LEU A 83 18.40 -0.13 0.36
N GLU A 84 17.81 -0.20 1.55
CA GLU A 84 17.32 0.96 2.28
C GLU A 84 18.45 1.95 2.55
N ARG A 85 19.62 1.46 2.95
CA ARG A 85 20.82 2.29 3.12
C ARG A 85 21.28 2.97 1.83
N GLN A 86 21.08 2.33 0.68
CA GLN A 86 21.37 2.91 -0.64
C GLN A 86 20.25 3.84 -1.15
N GLY A 87 19.16 4.02 -0.39
CA GLY A 87 17.97 4.75 -0.83
C GLY A 87 17.22 4.04 -1.96
N ARG A 88 17.36 2.72 -2.08
CA ARG A 88 16.78 1.90 -3.15
C ARG A 88 15.66 1.03 -2.59
N SER A 89 14.61 0.80 -3.37
CA SER A 89 13.51 -0.10 -3.01
C SER A 89 13.82 -1.59 -3.30
N GLY A 90 14.90 -1.87 -4.03
CA GLY A 90 15.21 -3.23 -4.52
C GLY A 90 14.52 -3.61 -5.81
N ILE A 91 13.60 -2.78 -6.27
CA ILE A 91 13.00 -2.84 -7.60
C ILE A 91 13.85 -1.91 -8.46
N GLU A 92 14.71 -2.50 -9.30
CA GLU A 92 15.51 -1.75 -10.27
C GLU A 92 14.62 -1.21 -11.40
N SER A 93 15.15 -0.31 -12.24
CA SER A 93 14.37 0.50 -13.20
C SER A 93 13.39 -0.33 -14.04
N LYS A 94 12.32 0.34 -14.48
CA LYS A 94 11.24 -0.12 -15.36
C LYS A 94 11.72 -0.89 -16.62
N ASP A 95 12.99 -0.78 -16.99
CA ASP A 95 13.63 -1.52 -18.09
C ASP A 95 13.84 -3.01 -17.78
N SER A 96 13.71 -3.43 -16.50
CA SER A 96 14.16 -4.75 -16.06
C SER A 96 13.06 -5.79 -15.83
N TRP A 97 11.78 -5.42 -15.58
CA TRP A 97 10.56 -6.30 -15.55
C TRP A 97 9.38 -5.57 -14.86
N PRO A 98 8.08 -5.78 -15.21
CA PRO A 98 7.46 -6.50 -16.34
C PRO A 98 7.23 -5.61 -17.59
N PRO A 99 6.83 -6.15 -18.77
CA PRO A 99 6.80 -5.41 -20.03
C PRO A 99 5.96 -4.14 -19.95
N THR A 100 6.52 -3.09 -20.50
CA THR A 100 5.91 -1.78 -20.71
C THR A 100 4.53 -1.93 -21.34
N TYR A 101 3.49 -1.62 -20.58
CA TYR A 101 2.30 -1.04 -21.17
C TYR A 101 2.76 0.19 -21.94
N ASP A 102 2.29 0.35 -23.18
CA ASP A 102 2.51 1.56 -23.98
C ASP A 102 1.71 2.71 -23.34
N LEU A 103 2.30 3.31 -22.31
CA LEU A 103 1.69 4.40 -21.55
C LEU A 103 1.61 5.69 -22.38
N GLU A 104 2.48 5.85 -23.39
CA GLU A 104 2.42 6.96 -24.35
C GLU A 104 1.12 6.91 -25.17
N ARG A 105 0.67 5.72 -25.59
CA ARG A 105 -0.62 5.56 -26.28
C ARG A 105 -1.83 5.97 -25.42
N PHE A 106 -1.71 5.92 -24.10
CA PHE A 106 -2.75 6.36 -23.17
C PHE A 106 -2.52 7.78 -22.62
N GLY A 107 -1.44 8.45 -23.02
CA GLY A 107 -1.10 9.80 -22.56
C GLY A 107 -0.61 9.88 -21.12
N CYS A 108 -0.11 8.77 -20.55
CA CYS A 108 0.49 8.74 -19.21
C CYS A 108 2.01 8.62 -19.32
N GLU A 109 2.75 9.72 -19.15
CA GLU A 109 4.22 9.70 -19.19
C GLU A 109 4.82 9.00 -17.95
N SER A 110 4.04 8.88 -16.87
CA SER A 110 4.37 8.09 -15.68
C SER A 110 3.10 7.61 -14.95
N TRP A 111 3.23 6.62 -14.07
CA TRP A 111 2.18 6.29 -13.08
C TRP A 111 2.28 7.18 -11.82
N ASP A 112 3.32 8.04 -11.74
CA ASP A 112 3.69 8.83 -10.58
C ASP A 112 3.47 10.32 -10.88
N GLU A 113 2.24 10.68 -11.24
CA GLU A 113 1.84 12.09 -11.32
C GLU A 113 1.63 12.66 -9.91
N GLU A 114 1.93 13.96 -9.74
CA GLU A 114 1.75 14.60 -8.44
C GLU A 114 0.27 14.49 -8.01
N PRO A 115 0.00 14.12 -6.73
CA PRO A 115 -1.36 14.11 -6.21
C PRO A 115 -2.00 15.47 -6.41
N ALA A 116 -3.26 15.46 -6.82
CA ALA A 116 -4.02 16.68 -6.98
C ALA A 116 -4.07 17.48 -5.67
N THR A 117 -3.92 18.79 -5.80
CA THR A 117 -4.09 19.70 -4.67
C THR A 117 -5.54 19.66 -4.18
N ALA A 118 -5.75 19.99 -2.89
CA ALA A 118 -7.10 20.09 -2.33
C ALA A 118 -8.01 21.02 -3.16
N ARG A 119 -7.44 22.11 -3.69
CA ARG A 119 -8.14 23.06 -4.56
C ARG A 119 -8.58 22.45 -5.90
N GLU A 120 -7.78 21.57 -6.49
CA GLU A 120 -8.14 20.88 -7.73
C GLU A 120 -9.27 19.88 -7.49
N VAL A 121 -9.22 19.16 -6.38
CA VAL A 121 -10.30 18.28 -5.92
C VAL A 121 -11.57 19.08 -5.62
N ASP A 122 -11.46 20.23 -4.95
CA ASP A 122 -12.59 21.13 -4.71
C ASP A 122 -13.28 21.52 -6.03
N GLY A 123 -12.50 22.00 -6.99
CA GLY A 123 -13.03 22.39 -8.30
C GLY A 123 -13.59 21.22 -9.10
N LEU A 124 -13.09 19.99 -8.89
CA LEU A 124 -13.70 18.79 -9.47
C LEU A 124 -15.07 18.51 -8.84
N ILE A 125 -15.20 18.61 -7.51
CA ILE A 125 -16.48 18.43 -6.81
C ILE A 125 -17.51 19.48 -7.26
N GLU A 126 -17.12 20.75 -7.38
CA GLU A 126 -18.00 21.81 -7.91
C GLU A 126 -18.46 21.50 -9.35
N HIS A 127 -17.57 20.95 -10.18
CA HIS A 127 -17.93 20.55 -11.54
C HIS A 127 -18.90 19.36 -11.54
N PHE A 128 -18.70 18.37 -10.66
CA PHE A 128 -19.66 17.28 -10.48
C PHE A 128 -21.05 17.81 -10.09
N GLU A 129 -21.12 18.76 -9.17
CA GLU A 129 -22.38 19.36 -8.75
C GLU A 129 -23.10 20.04 -9.91
N ARG A 130 -22.40 20.87 -10.69
CA ARG A 130 -22.98 21.51 -11.88
C ARG A 130 -23.44 20.51 -12.93
N ALA A 131 -22.59 19.56 -13.30
CA ALA A 131 -22.89 18.60 -14.35
C ALA A 131 -24.04 17.65 -13.96
N THR A 132 -24.12 17.25 -12.69
CA THR A 132 -25.21 16.40 -12.19
C THR A 132 -26.52 17.16 -12.02
N ALA A 133 -26.47 18.46 -11.71
CA ALA A 133 -27.66 19.31 -11.75
C ALA A 133 -28.15 19.52 -13.20
N HIS A 134 -27.23 19.76 -14.13
CA HIS A 134 -27.54 19.92 -15.56
C HIS A 134 -28.17 18.66 -16.16
N SER A 135 -27.64 17.47 -15.84
CA SER A 135 -28.19 16.20 -16.35
C SER A 135 -29.51 15.79 -15.69
N GLY A 136 -30.01 16.54 -14.70
CA GLY A 136 -31.20 16.17 -13.92
C GLY A 136 -30.96 15.04 -12.91
N PHE A 137 -29.71 14.60 -12.72
CA PHE A 137 -29.36 13.56 -11.74
C PHE A 137 -29.53 14.07 -10.30
N LEU A 138 -29.08 15.29 -10.02
CA LEU A 138 -29.17 15.94 -8.71
C LEU A 138 -30.30 16.98 -8.71
N ASP A 139 -31.25 16.85 -7.78
CA ASP A 139 -32.27 17.89 -7.54
C ASP A 139 -31.70 18.95 -6.60
N PRO A 140 -31.61 20.22 -7.03
CA PRO A 140 -31.15 21.32 -6.18
C PRO A 140 -31.98 21.54 -4.91
N LYS A 141 -33.24 21.07 -4.89
CA LYS A 141 -34.13 21.18 -3.73
C LYS A 141 -33.95 20.06 -2.71
N ASN A 142 -33.35 18.94 -3.12
CA ASN A 142 -32.98 17.84 -2.24
C ASN A 142 -31.54 17.39 -2.53
N PRO A 143 -30.54 18.26 -2.25
CA PRO A 143 -29.15 17.93 -2.43
C PRO A 143 -28.78 16.86 -1.40
N MET A 144 -28.80 15.59 -1.83
CA MET A 144 -28.32 14.50 -1.00
C MET A 144 -26.85 14.73 -0.59
N LEU A 145 -26.35 13.94 0.36
CA LEU A 145 -24.93 13.91 0.75
C LEU A 145 -23.97 13.41 -0.36
N GLY A 146 -24.40 13.42 -1.63
CA GLY A 146 -23.65 12.93 -2.78
C GLY A 146 -22.30 13.62 -2.95
N MET A 147 -22.26 14.96 -2.93
CA MET A 147 -21.00 15.71 -3.06
C MET A 147 -20.02 15.46 -1.91
N ALA A 148 -20.54 15.35 -0.67
CA ALA A 148 -19.73 14.99 0.49
C ALA A 148 -19.16 13.55 0.38
N ARG A 149 -19.93 12.61 -0.17
CA ARG A 149 -19.48 11.22 -0.41
C ARG A 149 -18.45 11.14 -1.53
N LEU A 150 -18.65 11.87 -2.64
CA LEU A 150 -17.67 11.99 -3.73
C LEU A 150 -16.36 12.60 -3.25
N ARG A 151 -16.42 13.65 -2.43
CA ARG A 151 -15.24 14.25 -1.79
C ARG A 151 -14.48 13.24 -0.93
N ARG A 152 -15.18 12.46 -0.10
CA ARG A 152 -14.55 11.39 0.69
C ARG A 152 -13.94 10.30 -0.19
N LEU A 153 -14.58 9.96 -1.31
CA LEU A 153 -14.06 9.00 -2.28
C LEU A 153 -12.73 9.48 -2.88
N PHE A 154 -12.69 10.70 -3.44
CA PHE A 154 -11.50 11.22 -4.11
C PHE A 154 -10.35 11.49 -3.13
N ASN A 155 -10.65 11.96 -1.91
CA ASN A 155 -9.62 12.11 -0.87
C ASN A 155 -8.98 10.77 -0.45
N ARG A 156 -9.77 9.69 -0.45
CA ARG A 156 -9.25 8.34 -0.15
C ARG A 156 -8.47 7.76 -1.33
N ALA A 157 -8.93 8.02 -2.55
CA ALA A 157 -8.28 7.54 -3.78
C ALA A 157 -6.93 8.22 -4.05
N ARG A 158 -6.70 9.42 -3.50
CA ARG A 158 -5.49 10.25 -3.76
C ARG A 158 -5.30 10.51 -5.25
N VAL A 159 -6.35 10.99 -5.89
CA VAL A 159 -6.36 11.24 -7.33
C VAL A 159 -5.25 12.21 -7.76
N ASP A 160 -4.67 11.97 -8.92
CA ASP A 160 -3.65 12.82 -9.52
C ASP A 160 -4.25 13.89 -10.46
N ARG A 161 -3.39 14.78 -11.00
CA ARG A 161 -3.83 15.86 -11.89
C ARG A 161 -4.36 15.36 -13.24
N VAL A 162 -3.81 14.26 -13.77
CA VAL A 162 -4.23 13.65 -15.03
C VAL A 162 -5.62 13.04 -14.87
N GLU A 163 -5.86 12.31 -13.79
CA GLU A 163 -7.16 11.76 -13.43
C GLU A 163 -8.22 12.84 -13.25
N ILE A 164 -7.88 13.96 -12.57
CA ILE A 164 -8.79 15.11 -12.48
C ILE A 164 -9.14 15.66 -13.87
N ASN A 165 -8.16 15.79 -14.76
CA ASN A 165 -8.39 16.29 -16.11
C ASN A 165 -9.30 15.35 -16.92
N ILE A 166 -9.09 14.03 -16.81
CA ILE A 166 -9.95 13.02 -17.43
C ILE A 166 -11.39 13.14 -16.90
N LEU A 167 -11.56 13.19 -15.58
CA LEU A 167 -12.87 13.31 -14.95
C LEU A 167 -13.56 14.62 -15.37
N ARG A 168 -12.85 15.75 -15.40
CA ARG A 168 -13.39 17.02 -15.90
C ARG A 168 -13.75 16.95 -17.39
N GLY A 169 -12.98 16.22 -18.20
CA GLY A 169 -13.29 15.96 -19.60
C GLY A 169 -14.61 15.19 -19.78
N ILE A 170 -14.84 14.17 -18.94
CA ILE A 170 -16.09 13.42 -18.91
C ILE A 170 -17.26 14.35 -18.52
N LEU A 171 -17.10 15.15 -17.46
CA LEU A 171 -18.14 16.08 -17.01
C LEU A 171 -18.49 17.14 -18.07
N ASN A 172 -17.48 17.71 -18.73
CA ASN A 172 -17.68 18.63 -19.86
C ASN A 172 -18.46 17.98 -21.02
N SER A 173 -18.27 16.67 -21.25
CA SER A 173 -19.03 15.94 -22.27
C SER A 173 -20.51 15.81 -21.88
N ILE A 174 -20.78 15.54 -20.60
CA ILE A 174 -22.14 15.47 -20.05
C ILE A 174 -22.84 16.82 -20.12
N GLU A 175 -22.16 17.91 -19.77
CA GLU A 175 -22.72 19.28 -19.85
C GLU A 175 -23.09 19.70 -21.29
N LYS A 176 -22.45 19.11 -22.29
CA LYS A 176 -22.76 19.36 -23.72
C LYS A 176 -23.93 18.54 -24.24
N MET A 177 -24.37 17.52 -23.52
CA MET A 177 -25.54 16.74 -23.90
C MET A 177 -26.81 17.52 -23.54
N ASP A 178 -27.85 17.38 -24.36
CA ASP A 178 -29.17 17.86 -23.99
C ASP A 178 -29.62 17.15 -22.72
N PRO A 179 -30.15 17.88 -21.72
CA PRO A 179 -30.60 17.27 -20.48
C PRO A 179 -31.67 16.22 -20.81
N PRO A 180 -31.57 15.00 -20.22
CA PRO A 180 -32.54 13.96 -20.49
C PRO A 180 -33.94 14.48 -20.17
N THR A 181 -34.87 14.32 -21.11
CA THR A 181 -36.29 14.67 -20.97
C THR A 181 -37.01 13.82 -19.91
N ASN A 182 -36.30 12.94 -19.20
CA ASN A 182 -36.90 11.88 -18.42
C ASN A 182 -37.07 12.25 -16.94
N GLN A 183 -38.31 12.15 -16.49
CA GLN A 183 -38.85 12.54 -15.19
C GLN A 183 -38.59 11.46 -14.12
N GLN A 184 -37.36 10.95 -13.98
CA GLN A 184 -37.03 10.04 -12.88
C GLN A 184 -36.76 10.83 -11.60
N THR A 185 -37.21 10.31 -10.47
CA THR A 185 -37.00 10.93 -9.16
C THR A 185 -35.55 10.75 -8.70
N VAL A 186 -35.03 11.69 -7.91
CA VAL A 186 -33.64 11.67 -7.40
C VAL A 186 -33.26 10.32 -6.76
N GLN A 187 -34.20 9.69 -6.05
CA GLN A 187 -33.96 8.41 -5.37
C GLN A 187 -33.71 7.26 -6.36
N GLU A 188 -34.44 7.23 -7.48
CA GLU A 188 -34.25 6.23 -8.54
C GLU A 188 -32.88 6.37 -9.20
N ASN A 189 -32.39 7.60 -9.39
CA ASN A 189 -31.07 7.88 -9.95
C ASN A 189 -29.92 7.31 -9.09
N TYR A 190 -30.11 7.21 -7.76
CA TYR A 190 -29.13 6.60 -6.84
C TYR A 190 -29.34 5.08 -6.66
N GLY A 191 -30.24 4.45 -7.43
CA GLY A 191 -30.58 3.03 -7.28
C GLY A 191 -31.25 2.72 -5.93
N LEU A 192 -31.82 3.73 -5.26
CA LEU A 192 -32.55 3.58 -4.01
C LEU A 192 -34.04 3.49 -4.38
N THR A 193 -34.56 2.27 -4.57
CA THR A 193 -36.01 2.08 -4.63
C THR A 193 -36.61 2.50 -3.29
N ASN A 194 -37.73 3.24 -3.32
CA ASN A 194 -38.48 3.55 -2.10
C ASN A 194 -38.77 2.23 -1.41
N GLY A 195 -38.11 2.00 -0.27
CA GLY A 195 -38.31 0.80 0.53
C GLY A 195 -39.80 0.60 0.75
N GLU A 196 -40.23 -0.63 0.49
CA GLU A 196 -41.55 -1.15 0.85
C GLU A 196 -41.91 -0.62 2.25
N ARG A 197 -42.81 0.36 2.30
CA ARG A 197 -43.58 0.62 3.50
C ARG A 197 -44.73 -0.37 3.48
N ASP A 198 -44.41 -1.62 3.78
CA ASP A 198 -45.41 -2.58 4.23
C ASP A 198 -45.60 -2.38 5.73
N ASP A 199 -46.39 -1.35 6.06
CA ASP A 199 -47.12 -1.26 7.32
C ASP A 199 -48.60 -1.57 7.02
N VAL A 200 -49.00 -2.85 7.08
CA VAL A 200 -50.25 -3.37 7.70
C VAL A 200 -50.07 -4.85 8.03
#